data_AF-A0A2X2VNW5-F1
#
_entry.id   AF-A0A2X2VNW5-F1
#
_cell.length_a   1.000
_cell.length_b   1.000
_cell.length_c   1.000
_cell.angle_alpha   90.00
_cell.angle_beta   90.00
_cell.angle_gamma   90.00
#
_symmetry.space_group_name_H-M   'P 1'
#
loop_
_entity.id
_entity.type
_entity.pdbx_description
1 polymer ?
#
loop_
_entity_poly.entity_id
_entity_poly.type
_entity_poly.pdbx_seq_one_letter_code
_entity_poly.pdbx_strand_id
1 'polypeptide(L)' 'MKIKTRFAPSPTGYLHVGGARTALYSWLFARNHGGEFVLRIEDTDLERSTPEAIEAIMDGMNWLSLEWG' A
#
# COMPACT_ATOMS: atom_id res chain seq x y z
N MET A 1 1.42 15.07 -18.30
CA MET A 1 0.96 14.82 -16.90
C MET A 1 1.23 13.35 -16.61
N LYS A 2 1.91 12.99 -15.50
CA LYS A 2 2.20 11.60 -15.16
C LYS A 2 1.12 11.09 -14.19
N ILE A 3 0.54 9.92 -14.46
CA ILE A 3 -0.45 9.31 -13.55
C ILE A 3 0.22 9.02 -12.21
N LYS A 4 -0.41 9.43 -11.11
CA LYS A 4 0.02 9.09 -9.75
C LYS A 4 -1.15 8.48 -9.00
N THR A 5 -0.97 7.25 -8.53
CA THR A 5 -1.94 6.53 -7.70
C THR A 5 -1.39 6.31 -6.30
N ARG A 6 -2.25 5.96 -5.34
CA ARG A 6 -1.80 5.56 -4.00
C ARG A 6 -2.63 4.44 -3.41
N PHE A 7 -1.96 3.59 -2.64
CA PHE A 7 -2.58 2.75 -1.63
C PHE A 7 -2.31 3.35 -0.25
N ALA A 8 -3.37 3.63 0.50
CA ALA A 8 -3.29 4.30 1.80
C ALA A 8 -3.95 3.48 2.92
N PRO A 9 -3.33 2.38 3.37
CA PRO A 9 -3.88 1.55 4.43
C PRO A 9 -3.70 2.18 5.81
N SER A 10 -4.69 1.99 6.69
CA SER A 10 -4.53 2.17 8.13
C SER A 10 -3.93 0.88 8.73
N PRO A 11 -2.91 0.94 9.61
CA PRO A 11 -2.35 -0.24 10.26
C PRO A 11 -3.35 -0.80 11.26
N THR A 12 -4.11 -1.81 10.86
CA THR A 12 -5.04 -2.54 11.75
C THR A 12 -4.63 -4.00 11.92
N GLY A 13 -3.35 -4.30 11.72
CA GLY A 13 -2.79 -5.65 11.65
C GLY A 13 -2.37 -6.03 10.23
N TYR A 14 -2.72 -7.25 9.80
CA TYR A 14 -2.25 -7.80 8.52
C TYR A 14 -2.89 -7.15 7.28
N LEU A 15 -2.14 -7.15 6.17
CA LEU A 15 -2.66 -6.81 4.85
C LEU A 15 -3.74 -7.84 4.41
N HIS A 16 -5.00 -7.47 4.56
CA HIS A 16 -6.11 -8.30 4.09
C HIS A 16 -6.21 -8.34 2.56
N VAL A 17 -6.82 -9.40 2.03
CA VAL A 17 -6.93 -9.67 0.58
C VAL A 17 -7.63 -8.53 -0.19
N GLY A 18 -8.59 -7.86 0.45
CA GLY A 18 -9.25 -6.68 -0.12
C GLY A 18 -8.33 -5.47 -0.26
N GLY A 19 -7.43 -5.27 0.71
CA GLY A 19 -6.39 -4.25 0.68
C GLY A 19 -5.36 -4.56 -0.39
N ALA A 20 -4.88 -5.81 -0.44
CA ALA A 20 -3.99 -6.30 -1.49
C ALA A 20 -4.57 -6.09 -2.90
N ARG A 21 -5.85 -6.39 -3.11
CA ARG A 21 -6.54 -6.14 -4.40
C ARG A 21 -6.57 -4.65 -4.75
N THR A 22 -6.83 -3.79 -3.77
CA THR A 22 -6.87 -2.33 -3.96
C THR A 22 -5.48 -1.78 -4.33
N ALA A 23 -4.44 -2.25 -3.64
CA ALA A 23 -3.05 -1.94 -3.94
C ALA A 23 -2.68 -2.40 -5.36
N LEU A 24 -3.00 -3.65 -5.71
CA LEU A 24 -2.75 -4.22 -7.03
C LEU A 24 -3.40 -3.40 -8.15
N TYR A 25 -4.66 -3.00 -8.01
CA TYR A 25 -5.34 -2.20 -9.04
C TYR A 25 -4.71 -0.82 -9.22
N SER A 26 -4.37 -0.15 -8.11
CA SER A 26 -3.68 1.14 -8.16
C SER A 26 -2.31 1.02 -8.81
N TRP A 27 -1.55 -0.01 -8.43
CA TRP A 27 -0.23 -0.31 -8.97
C TRP A 27 -0.28 -0.64 -10.46
N LEU A 28 -1.19 -1.53 -10.90
CA LEU A 28 -1.39 -1.88 -12.32
C LEU A 28 -1.79 -0.66 -13.15
N PHE A 29 -2.68 0.17 -12.63
CA PHE A 29 -3.11 1.37 -13.32
C PHE A 29 -1.96 2.36 -13.51
N ALA A 30 -1.14 2.59 -12.48
CA ALA A 30 0.06 3.41 -12.61
C ALA A 30 1.05 2.79 -13.61
N ARG A 31 1.40 1.51 -13.47
CA ARG A 31 2.33 0.80 -14.38
C ARG A 31 1.88 0.88 -15.84
N ASN A 32 0.61 0.61 -16.13
CA ASN A 32 0.07 0.63 -17.49
C ASN A 32 0.17 2.02 -18.16
N HIS A 33 0.19 3.10 -17.38
CA HIS A 33 0.29 4.47 -17.88
C HIS A 33 1.70 5.08 -17.72
N GLY A 34 2.71 4.28 -17.38
CA GLY A 34 4.07 4.80 -17.09
C GLY A 34 4.08 5.78 -15.90
N GLY A 35 3.16 5.59 -14.97
CA GLY A 35 2.91 6.44 -13.81
C GLY A 35 3.74 6.08 -12.57
N GLU A 36 3.33 6.64 -11.44
CA GLU A 36 3.90 6.37 -10.10
C GLU A 36 2.82 5.77 -9.18
N PHE A 37 3.25 4.82 -8.36
CA PHE A 37 2.44 4.21 -7.31
C PHE A 37 3.07 4.50 -5.96
N VAL A 38 2.30 5.17 -5.10
CA VAL A 38 2.76 5.60 -3.77
C VAL A 38 2.11 4.73 -2.68
N LEU A 39 2.92 4.24 -1.75
CA LEU A 39 2.44 3.68 -0.49
C LEU A 39 2.42 4.77 0.58
N ARG A 40 1.28 4.97 1.24
CA ARG A 40 1.15 5.93 2.34
C ARG A 40 0.48 5.28 3.54
N ILE A 41 1.21 5.09 4.62
CA ILE A 41 0.62 4.58 5.86
C ILE A 41 -0.26 5.66 6.49
N GLU A 42 -1.48 5.32 6.85
CA GLU A 42 -2.38 6.20 7.61
C GLU A 42 -2.23 5.92 9.11
N ASP A 43 -1.24 6.55 9.71
CA ASP A 43 -0.75 6.31 11.08
C ASP A 43 -1.25 7.33 12.11
N THR A 44 -2.38 8.00 11.84
CA THR A 44 -2.93 9.04 12.71
C THR A 44 -3.49 8.50 14.03
N ASP A 45 -3.82 7.22 14.08
CA ASP A 45 -4.26 6.52 15.28
C ASP A 45 -3.09 5.76 15.90
N LEU A 46 -2.51 6.32 16.96
CA LEU A 46 -1.32 5.78 17.62
C LEU A 46 -1.56 4.44 18.34
N GLU A 47 -2.79 4.15 18.78
CA GLU A 47 -3.10 2.89 19.46
C GLU A 47 -3.11 1.72 18.47
N ARG A 48 -3.55 1.97 17.23
CA ARG A 48 -3.60 0.96 16.18
C ARG A 48 -2.32 0.89 15.33
N SER A 49 -1.59 1.99 15.24
CA SER A 49 -0.40 2.11 14.38
C SER A 49 0.87 1.57 15.03
N THR A 50 0.84 0.30 15.45
CA THR A 50 2.03 -0.34 16.01
C THR A 50 3.08 -0.61 14.93
N PRO A 51 4.37 -0.61 15.27
CA PRO A 51 5.43 -0.93 14.32
C PRO A 51 5.20 -2.27 13.58
N GLU A 52 4.68 -3.27 14.29
CA GLU A 52 4.39 -4.61 13.75
C GLU A 52 3.26 -4.58 12.73
N ALA A 53 2.23 -3.75 12.95
CA ALA A 53 1.14 -3.57 11.99
C ALA A 53 1.62 -2.88 10.70
N ILE A 54 2.54 -1.92 10.83
CA ILE A 54 3.17 -1.26 9.69
C ILE A 54 4.07 -2.26 8.93
N GLU A 55 4.90 -3.01 9.64
CA GLU A 55 5.78 -4.03 9.05
C GLU A 55 4.98 -5.10 8.31
N ALA A 56 3.87 -5.58 8.88
CA ALA A 56 2.99 -6.54 8.22
C ALA A 56 2.40 -6.03 6.88
N ILE A 57 2.15 -4.72 6.76
CA ILE A 57 1.76 -4.10 5.49
C ILE A 57 2.92 -4.11 4.51
N MET A 58 4.11 -3.67 4.95
CA MET A 58 5.31 -3.60 4.10
C MET A 58 5.71 -4.98 3.57
N ASP A 59 5.68 -6.00 4.44
CA ASP A 59 5.96 -7.39 4.09
C ASP A 59 4.94 -7.95 3.10
N GLY A 60 3.65 -7.68 3.31
CA GLY A 60 2.60 -8.09 2.38
C GLY A 60 2.80 -7.46 0.99
N MET A 61 3.17 -6.17 0.94
CA MET A 61 3.44 -5.48 -0.31
C MET A 61 4.71 -6.02 -1.02
N ASN A 62 5.77 -6.31 -0.26
CA ASN A 62 7.01 -6.92 -0.75
C ASN A 62 6.78 -8.35 -1.28
N TRP A 63 6.04 -9.17 -0.55
CA TRP A 63 5.70 -10.54 -0.96
C TRP A 63 4.92 -10.57 -2.29
N LEU A 64 4.02 -9.59 -2.49
CA LEU A 64 3.28 -9.41 -3.75
C LEU A 64 4.10 -8.72 -4.86
N SER A 65 5.35 -8.31 -4.59
CA SER A 65 6.20 -7.55 -5.52
C SER A 65 5.56 -6.25 -6.03
N LEU A 66 4.75 -5.59 -5.21
CA LEU A 66 4.09 -4.34 -5.55
C LEU A 66 4.99 -3.15 -5.22
N GLU A 67 6.03 -2.92 -6.01
CA GLU A 67 7.00 -1.82 -5.75
C GLU A 67 6.32 -0.43 -5.71
N TRP A 68 6.67 0.38 -4.71
CA TRP A 68 6.25 1.78 -4.53
C TRP A 68 7.45 2.74 -4.51
N GLY A 69 7.21 4.02 -4.82
CA GLY A 69 8.23 5.08 -4.83
C GLY A 69 7.67 6.48 -4.68
#